data_AF-A0A5N5L3K4-F1
#
_entry.id   AF-A0A5N5L3K4-F1
#
_cell.length_a   1.000
_cell.length_b   1.000
_cell.length_c   1.000
_cell.angle_alpha   90.00
_cell.angle_beta   90.00
_cell.angle_gamma   90.00
#
_symmetry.space_group_name_H-M   'P 1'
#
loop_
_entity.id
_entity.type
_entity.pdbx_description
1 polymer ?
#
loop_
_entity_poly.entity_id
_entity_poly.type
_entity_poly.pdbx_seq_one_letter_code
_entity_poly.pdbx_strand_id
1 'polypeptide(L)'
;MELIRFLLIAICMGDWLGGSLPSDGLARVGLKKRNLDLNSIHAARITRPKTTSFAEVASNAEIVYLKNYLDTQYYGEIGIGSPPQIFTVVFDTGSSNLWVPSSKCLLSITCYFHSKFNARLSRTYTKIGIPCKIQYGSGFVSGFLSQDHVKVGDDIIIDQEFAEVTREGLLALLGVQFDGILGLAFQDIAVAKATPVWYNMAEQGHVSQKVFSLWLNRDPSSELGGEIVFGGLDWRHFKGDHTFVPVTGRGYWQIQVGDIFIANNPTGLCAGGCNAIVDSGTSFLAGPTRIVAQINHAIGARGIVSLECKEVVSKYWNSIWDSIISGLRPEIICVDVGLCLYNNNTVIETLVDGEAADRLSVDEGGALCTFCEMIVFWIQVQLKEKRSKEKIFHYVDELCERFPNPLGKSFINCDEITAMPSVSFIIGNRSFPLSPEQYIVRVEESYATICLSGFAALDMPPPQGPLWILGDVFLGAYHTVFDFGNHRIGFAEAA
;
A
#
# COMPACT_ATOMS: atom_id res chain seq x y z
N MET A 1 -61.56 -39.59 -22.13
CA MET A 1 -60.46 -39.84 -23.08
C MET A 1 -60.65 -38.85 -24.22
N GLU A 2 -60.24 -37.58 -24.01
CA GLU A 2 -60.27 -36.43 -24.96
C GLU A 2 -60.03 -35.12 -24.15
N LEU A 3 -58.98 -35.06 -23.31
CA LEU A 3 -58.59 -33.79 -22.65
C LEU A 3 -57.12 -33.75 -22.19
N ILE A 4 -56.25 -34.56 -22.81
CA ILE A 4 -54.80 -34.61 -22.53
C ILE A 4 -54.03 -34.69 -23.87
N ARG A 5 -54.30 -33.76 -24.80
CA ARG A 5 -53.55 -33.64 -26.05
C ARG A 5 -53.23 -32.21 -26.52
N PHE A 6 -53.61 -31.18 -25.77
CA PHE A 6 -53.32 -29.78 -26.12
C PHE A 6 -52.33 -29.06 -25.19
N LEU A 7 -51.58 -29.79 -24.35
CA LEU A 7 -50.58 -29.19 -23.44
C LEU A 7 -49.12 -29.55 -23.77
N LEU A 8 -48.83 -30.09 -24.97
CA LEU A 8 -47.48 -30.49 -25.39
C LEU A 8 -47.04 -29.93 -26.75
N ILE A 9 -47.68 -28.85 -27.24
CA ILE A 9 -47.24 -28.12 -28.45
C ILE A 9 -47.22 -26.60 -28.17
N ALA A 10 -46.62 -26.21 -27.06
CA ALA A 10 -46.31 -24.82 -26.74
C ALA A 10 -44.94 -24.69 -26.04
N ILE A 11 -44.03 -25.64 -26.30
CA ILE A 11 -42.63 -25.62 -25.86
C ILE A 11 -41.83 -26.13 -27.06
N CYS A 12 -41.63 -25.28 -28.08
CA CYS A 12 -40.64 -25.48 -29.16
C CYS A 12 -40.54 -24.30 -30.16
N MET A 13 -40.98 -23.09 -29.80
CA MET A 13 -40.70 -21.87 -30.58
C MET A 13 -40.55 -20.70 -29.61
N GLY A 14 -39.45 -20.71 -28.86
CA GLY A 14 -39.06 -19.63 -27.95
C GLY A 14 -37.55 -19.52 -27.76
N ASP A 15 -36.77 -20.22 -28.56
CA ASP A 15 -35.33 -20.03 -28.68
C ASP A 15 -35.09 -19.45 -30.06
N TRP A 16 -34.82 -18.14 -30.13
CA TRP A 16 -34.12 -17.39 -31.20
C TRP A 16 -34.51 -15.90 -31.16
N LEU A 17 -34.38 -15.28 -29.99
CA LEU A 17 -34.05 -13.86 -29.87
C LEU A 17 -33.20 -13.73 -28.61
N GLY A 18 -31.94 -14.13 -28.72
CA GLY A 18 -30.90 -13.73 -27.77
C GLY A 18 -30.68 -12.23 -27.90
N GLY A 19 -31.58 -11.45 -27.30
CA GLY A 19 -31.30 -10.05 -27.00
C GLY A 19 -30.23 -10.05 -25.91
N SER A 20 -29.02 -9.64 -26.27
CA SER A 20 -28.05 -9.16 -25.28
C SER A 20 -28.77 -8.17 -24.37
N LEU A 21 -28.82 -8.44 -23.07
CA LEU A 21 -29.06 -7.38 -22.09
C LEU A 21 -28.13 -6.23 -22.48
N PRO A 22 -28.61 -4.97 -22.57
CA PRO A 22 -27.71 -3.86 -22.81
C PRO A 22 -26.63 -3.93 -21.75
N SER A 23 -25.37 -4.06 -22.18
CA SER A 23 -24.22 -3.96 -21.30
C SER A 23 -24.42 -2.71 -20.45
N ASP A 24 -24.29 -2.85 -19.13
CA ASP A 24 -24.41 -1.73 -18.18
C ASP A 24 -23.31 -0.67 -18.39
N GLY A 25 -22.45 -0.86 -19.40
CA GLY A 25 -21.35 0.03 -19.74
C GLY A 25 -20.23 -0.04 -18.70
N LEU A 26 -20.18 -1.14 -17.95
CA LEU A 26 -19.19 -1.44 -16.93
C LEU A 26 -18.29 -2.58 -17.40
N ALA A 27 -16.99 -2.39 -17.29
CA ALA A 27 -16.02 -3.45 -17.47
C ALA A 27 -15.65 -4.06 -16.13
N ARG A 28 -15.85 -5.37 -15.98
CA ARG A 28 -15.65 -6.09 -14.72
C ARG A 28 -14.49 -7.06 -14.85
N VAL A 29 -13.61 -7.05 -13.86
CA VAL A 29 -12.48 -7.97 -13.77
C VAL A 29 -12.55 -8.66 -12.41
N GLY A 30 -12.85 -9.96 -12.42
CA GLY A 30 -12.75 -10.80 -11.23
C GLY A 30 -11.28 -10.94 -10.80
N LEU A 31 -11.05 -10.82 -9.50
CA LEU A 31 -9.74 -11.00 -8.89
C LEU A 31 -9.67 -12.35 -8.18
N LYS A 32 -8.51 -13.00 -8.29
CA LYS A 32 -8.11 -14.13 -7.46
C LYS A 32 -7.34 -13.61 -6.25
N LYS A 33 -7.52 -14.27 -5.12
CA LYS A 33 -6.77 -14.00 -3.88
C LYS A 33 -5.79 -15.15 -3.65
N ARG A 34 -4.51 -14.82 -3.47
CA ARG A 34 -3.53 -15.80 -2.97
C ARG A 34 -3.38 -15.72 -1.46
N ASN A 35 -3.09 -16.87 -0.87
CA ASN A 35 -2.65 -16.94 0.52
C ASN A 35 -1.21 -16.45 0.61
N LEU A 36 -0.92 -15.73 1.69
CA LEU A 36 0.45 -15.34 2.03
C LEU A 36 1.15 -16.48 2.75
N ASP A 37 2.47 -16.49 2.65
CA ASP A 37 3.37 -17.41 3.36
C ASP A 37 4.41 -16.60 4.15
N LEU A 38 5.05 -17.22 5.15
CA LEU A 38 6.00 -16.48 5.97
C LEU A 38 7.23 -15.97 5.21
N ASN A 39 7.69 -16.69 4.18
CA ASN A 39 8.88 -16.27 3.44
C ASN A 39 8.59 -15.01 2.64
N SER A 40 7.45 -14.97 1.94
CA SER A 40 7.01 -13.78 1.23
C SER A 40 6.81 -12.61 2.18
N ILE A 41 6.18 -12.82 3.34
CA ILE A 41 5.97 -11.75 4.33
C ILE A 41 7.28 -11.20 4.92
N HIS A 42 8.23 -12.06 5.30
CA HIS A 42 9.51 -11.61 5.84
C HIS A 42 10.34 -10.85 4.80
N ALA A 43 10.23 -11.26 3.53
CA ALA A 43 10.88 -10.59 2.44
C ALA A 43 10.08 -9.36 1.94
N ALA A 44 8.82 -9.19 2.34
CA ALA A 44 7.99 -8.05 1.97
C ALA A 44 8.50 -6.76 2.63
N ARG A 45 8.66 -5.71 1.83
CA ARG A 45 9.27 -4.43 2.24
C ARG A 45 8.54 -3.26 1.63
N ILE A 46 8.17 -2.30 2.47
CA ILE A 46 7.84 -0.93 2.08
C ILE A 46 8.93 -0.07 2.70
N THR A 47 9.68 0.63 1.85
CA THR A 47 10.90 1.34 2.26
C THR A 47 10.98 2.69 1.55
N ARG A 48 11.74 3.62 2.11
CA ARG A 48 12.16 4.82 1.40
C ARG A 48 13.32 4.51 0.42
N PRO A 49 13.48 5.28 -0.66
CA PRO A 49 14.69 5.20 -1.50
C PRO A 49 15.94 5.47 -0.67
N LYS A 50 16.99 4.67 -0.87
CA LYS A 50 18.35 5.08 -0.48
C LYS A 50 18.80 6.11 -1.51
N THR A 51 19.20 7.31 -1.07
CA THR A 51 19.80 8.32 -1.94
C THR A 51 21.02 7.73 -2.65
N THR A 52 20.86 7.34 -3.90
CA THR A 52 21.97 7.07 -4.82
C THR A 52 22.32 8.37 -5.53
N SER A 53 23.62 8.67 -5.63
CA SER A 53 24.26 9.91 -6.12
C SER A 53 23.99 10.29 -7.59
N PHE A 54 22.83 9.93 -8.16
CA PHE A 54 22.47 10.19 -9.56
C PHE A 54 20.99 10.57 -9.71
N ALA A 55 20.45 11.38 -8.80
CA ALA A 55 19.20 12.09 -9.04
C ALA A 55 19.52 13.51 -9.53
N GLU A 56 19.98 13.62 -10.77
CA GLU A 56 19.91 14.89 -11.49
C GLU A 56 18.43 15.20 -11.77
N VAL A 57 17.93 16.24 -11.09
CA VAL A 57 16.76 17.06 -11.44
C VAL A 57 15.41 16.33 -11.46
N ALA A 58 14.84 16.10 -10.27
CA ALA A 58 13.39 16.03 -10.08
C ALA A 58 12.97 17.19 -9.16
N SER A 59 12.84 18.38 -9.74
CA SER A 59 12.31 19.57 -9.06
C SER A 59 10.79 19.49 -8.98
N ASN A 60 10.29 18.81 -7.95
CA ASN A 60 9.07 19.06 -7.19
C ASN A 60 8.86 17.87 -6.25
N ALA A 61 8.28 18.11 -5.08
CA ALA A 61 8.11 17.15 -3.98
C ALA A 61 7.29 15.91 -4.38
N GLU A 62 7.92 14.97 -5.09
CA GLU A 62 7.33 13.70 -5.48
C GLU A 62 7.53 12.72 -4.32
N ILE A 63 6.43 12.18 -3.79
CA ILE A 63 6.48 11.16 -2.74
C ILE A 63 6.97 9.86 -3.38
N VAL A 64 8.23 9.50 -3.20
CA VAL A 64 8.74 8.23 -3.72
C VAL A 64 8.86 7.24 -2.58
N TYR A 65 8.00 6.22 -2.56
CA TYR A 65 8.18 5.04 -1.72
C TYR A 65 8.45 3.82 -2.59
N LEU A 66 9.23 2.91 -2.05
CA LEU A 66 9.69 1.71 -2.73
C LEU A 66 9.08 0.50 -2.03
N LYS A 67 8.15 -0.16 -2.70
CA LYS A 67 7.56 -1.43 -2.27
C LYS A 67 8.05 -2.61 -3.11
N ASN A 68 8.04 -3.80 -2.51
CA ASN A 68 8.02 -5.05 -3.28
C ASN A 68 6.64 -5.69 -3.17
N TYR A 69 6.31 -6.57 -4.12
CA TYR A 69 4.95 -7.12 -4.27
C TYR A 69 4.76 -8.48 -3.60
N LEU A 70 5.64 -8.79 -2.64
CA LEU A 70 5.63 -10.09 -1.98
C LEU A 70 4.46 -10.27 -1.03
N ASP A 71 3.95 -9.18 -0.46
CA ASP A 71 2.75 -9.22 0.36
C ASP A 71 1.46 -9.08 -0.44
N THR A 72 1.50 -8.68 -1.73
CA THR A 72 0.30 -8.47 -2.55
C THR A 72 -0.57 -9.72 -2.64
N GLN A 73 -1.86 -9.63 -2.34
CA GLN A 73 -2.74 -10.81 -2.31
C GLN A 73 -3.63 -10.96 -3.54
N TYR A 74 -3.94 -9.88 -4.26
CA TYR A 74 -4.96 -9.90 -5.31
C TYR A 74 -4.36 -9.68 -6.69
N TYR A 75 -4.81 -10.49 -7.66
CA TYR A 75 -4.39 -10.41 -9.04
C TYR A 75 -5.54 -10.83 -9.96
N GLY A 76 -5.54 -10.34 -11.20
CA GLY A 76 -6.50 -10.71 -12.22
C GLY A 76 -5.81 -11.04 -13.54
N GLU A 77 -6.59 -11.30 -14.57
CA GLU A 77 -6.08 -11.69 -15.88
C GLU A 77 -6.26 -10.57 -16.91
N ILE A 78 -5.25 -10.37 -17.74
CA ILE A 78 -5.28 -9.51 -18.92
C ILE A 78 -4.77 -10.27 -20.15
N GLY A 79 -5.12 -9.82 -21.35
CA GLY A 79 -4.54 -10.30 -22.60
C GLY A 79 -3.71 -9.23 -23.28
N ILE A 80 -2.57 -9.57 -23.87
CA ILE A 80 -1.77 -8.63 -24.67
C ILE A 80 -1.52 -9.22 -26.07
N GLY A 81 -1.84 -8.45 -27.10
CA GLY A 81 -1.64 -8.83 -28.50
C GLY A 81 -2.85 -9.44 -29.20
N SER A 82 -2.66 -9.74 -30.49
CA SER A 82 -3.66 -10.39 -31.35
C SER A 82 -3.07 -11.58 -32.12
N PRO A 83 -3.43 -12.84 -31.79
CA PRO A 83 -4.36 -13.23 -30.73
C PRO A 83 -3.85 -12.89 -29.32
N PRO A 84 -4.75 -12.69 -28.33
CA PRO A 84 -4.35 -12.33 -26.96
C PRO A 84 -3.45 -13.39 -26.31
N GLN A 85 -2.32 -12.93 -25.76
CA GLN A 85 -1.46 -13.70 -24.87
C GLN A 85 -1.84 -13.36 -23.44
N ILE A 86 -2.24 -14.35 -22.63
CA ILE A 86 -2.81 -14.11 -21.29
C ILE A 86 -1.71 -13.97 -20.24
N PHE A 87 -1.88 -12.99 -19.35
CA PHE A 87 -1.01 -12.73 -18.21
C PHE A 87 -1.84 -12.53 -16.96
N THR A 88 -1.33 -13.03 -15.85
CA THR A 88 -1.81 -12.68 -14.51
C THR A 88 -1.10 -11.42 -14.03
N VAL A 89 -1.85 -10.42 -13.56
CA VAL A 89 -1.27 -9.14 -13.14
C VAL A 89 -1.89 -8.62 -11.86
N VAL A 90 -1.07 -7.90 -11.09
CA VAL A 90 -1.55 -7.05 -9.99
C VAL A 90 -2.10 -5.76 -10.58
N PHE A 91 -3.33 -5.40 -10.22
CA PHE A 91 -3.91 -4.09 -10.52
C PHE A 91 -3.52 -3.13 -9.41
N ASP A 92 -2.57 -2.24 -9.69
CA ASP A 92 -1.80 -1.52 -8.67
C ASP A 92 -2.08 -0.01 -8.70
N THR A 93 -2.81 0.51 -7.70
CA THR A 93 -3.05 1.96 -7.56
C THR A 93 -1.84 2.73 -7.00
N GLY A 94 -0.76 2.05 -6.63
CA GLY A 94 0.52 2.64 -6.23
C GLY A 94 1.56 2.78 -7.35
N SER A 95 1.26 2.35 -8.58
CA SER A 95 2.15 2.51 -9.74
C SER A 95 1.38 2.79 -11.04
N SER A 96 2.07 3.20 -12.11
CA SER A 96 1.40 3.70 -13.34
C SER A 96 1.75 2.96 -14.62
N ASN A 97 2.81 2.13 -14.61
CA ASN A 97 3.24 1.40 -15.80
C ASN A 97 2.56 0.03 -15.87
N LEU A 98 2.18 -0.39 -17.07
CA LEU A 98 1.95 -1.80 -17.39
C LEU A 98 3.29 -2.44 -17.77
N TRP A 99 3.61 -3.59 -17.19
CA TRP A 99 4.78 -4.38 -17.60
C TRP A 99 4.52 -5.88 -17.47
N VAL A 100 5.10 -6.65 -18.40
CA VAL A 100 5.08 -8.13 -18.40
C VAL A 100 6.44 -8.70 -18.83
N PRO A 101 6.78 -9.95 -18.48
CA PRO A 101 8.01 -10.58 -18.90
C PRO A 101 8.07 -10.72 -20.43
N SER A 102 9.22 -10.44 -21.02
CA SER A 102 9.45 -10.60 -22.46
C SER A 102 9.94 -12.00 -22.78
N SER A 103 9.57 -12.52 -23.95
CA SER A 103 10.23 -13.68 -24.59
C SER A 103 11.73 -13.47 -24.81
N LYS A 104 12.22 -12.21 -24.75
CA LYS A 104 13.63 -11.84 -24.81
C LYS A 104 14.34 -11.92 -23.43
N CYS A 105 13.62 -12.26 -22.36
CA CYS A 105 14.18 -12.50 -21.04
C CYS A 105 14.81 -13.90 -20.97
N LEU A 106 16.12 -13.99 -21.23
CA LEU A 106 16.84 -15.27 -21.34
C LEU A 106 17.66 -15.63 -20.09
N LEU A 107 18.10 -14.64 -19.32
CA LEU A 107 19.10 -14.82 -18.26
C LEU A 107 18.53 -14.71 -16.84
N SER A 108 17.31 -14.21 -16.66
CA SER A 108 16.65 -14.13 -15.34
C SER A 108 15.85 -15.39 -15.07
N ILE A 109 16.11 -16.03 -13.92
CA ILE A 109 15.48 -17.29 -13.49
C ILE A 109 13.96 -17.15 -13.36
N THR A 110 13.48 -16.01 -12.87
CA THR A 110 12.07 -15.66 -12.70
C THR A 110 11.27 -15.75 -14.01
N CYS A 111 11.84 -15.28 -15.13
CA CYS A 111 11.21 -15.35 -16.45
C CYS A 111 11.02 -16.78 -16.98
N TYR A 112 11.62 -17.80 -16.35
CA TYR A 112 11.36 -19.21 -16.71
C TYR A 112 10.07 -19.75 -16.12
N PHE A 113 9.59 -19.17 -15.01
CA PHE A 113 8.40 -19.63 -14.29
C PHE A 113 7.14 -18.81 -14.60
N HIS A 114 7.28 -17.71 -15.34
CA HIS A 114 6.18 -16.81 -15.70
C HIS A 114 5.89 -16.84 -17.20
N SER A 115 4.66 -16.47 -17.53
CA SER A 115 4.23 -16.23 -18.91
C SER A 115 5.05 -15.11 -19.54
N LYS A 116 5.35 -15.23 -20.84
CA LYS A 116 6.21 -14.28 -21.56
C LYS A 116 5.53 -13.75 -22.80
N PHE A 117 5.58 -12.43 -22.97
CA PHE A 117 5.11 -11.78 -24.18
C PHE A 117 6.04 -12.04 -25.36
N ASN A 118 5.46 -12.59 -26.43
CA ASN A 118 6.14 -12.81 -27.69
C ASN A 118 5.56 -11.92 -28.79
N ALA A 119 6.28 -10.83 -29.06
CA ALA A 119 5.95 -9.88 -30.11
C ALA A 119 5.75 -10.52 -31.50
N ARG A 120 6.43 -11.64 -31.80
CA ARG A 120 6.31 -12.32 -33.10
C ARG A 120 4.98 -13.05 -33.28
N LEU A 121 4.27 -13.33 -32.20
CA LEU A 121 2.98 -14.03 -32.22
C LEU A 121 1.80 -13.05 -32.31
N SER A 122 2.02 -11.76 -32.07
CA SER A 122 0.99 -10.72 -32.15
C SER A 122 1.02 -10.00 -33.49
N ARG A 123 -0.15 -9.86 -34.12
CA ARG A 123 -0.34 -9.15 -35.39
C ARG A 123 -0.52 -7.64 -35.22
N THR A 124 -0.89 -7.21 -34.01
CA THR A 124 -1.16 -5.82 -33.63
C THR A 124 0.03 -5.17 -32.92
N TYR A 125 1.14 -5.91 -32.79
CA TYR A 125 2.35 -5.42 -32.16
C TYR A 125 3.01 -4.28 -32.95
N THR A 126 3.30 -3.19 -32.24
CA THR A 126 4.10 -2.07 -32.72
C THR A 126 5.35 -1.91 -31.85
N LYS A 127 6.52 -1.88 -32.50
CA LYS A 127 7.80 -1.73 -31.82
C LYS A 127 8.03 -0.26 -31.45
N ILE A 128 8.20 0.02 -30.14
CA ILE A 128 8.72 1.30 -29.63
C ILE A 128 10.23 1.18 -29.37
N GLY A 129 10.65 0.29 -28.46
CA GLY A 129 12.06 -0.05 -28.21
C GLY A 129 12.83 0.91 -27.31
N ILE A 130 12.17 1.87 -26.66
CA ILE A 130 12.79 2.80 -25.70
C ILE A 130 13.16 2.02 -24.42
N PRO A 131 14.43 1.98 -23.98
CA PRO A 131 14.80 1.30 -22.75
C PRO A 131 14.14 1.92 -21.52
N CYS A 132 13.72 1.09 -20.57
CA CYS A 132 13.13 1.55 -19.31
C CYS A 132 13.64 0.72 -18.12
N LYS A 133 13.70 1.35 -16.96
CA LYS A 133 14.00 0.71 -15.68
C LYS A 133 13.00 1.22 -14.65
N ILE A 134 12.28 0.30 -14.01
CA ILE A 134 11.28 0.60 -12.98
C ILE A 134 11.80 0.05 -11.65
N GLN A 135 11.90 0.92 -10.64
CA GLN A 135 12.45 0.60 -9.33
C GLN A 135 11.33 0.19 -8.37
N TYR A 136 11.54 -0.89 -7.62
CA TYR A 136 10.57 -1.45 -6.66
C TYR A 136 11.28 -1.95 -5.41
N GLY A 137 11.09 -1.31 -4.26
CA GLY A 137 11.82 -1.67 -3.04
C GLY A 137 13.33 -1.63 -3.27
N SER A 138 14.00 -2.69 -2.81
CA SER A 138 15.41 -2.99 -3.11
C SER A 138 15.66 -3.61 -4.50
N GLY A 139 14.61 -3.93 -5.26
CA GLY A 139 14.65 -4.57 -6.56
C GLY A 139 14.31 -3.63 -7.72
N PHE A 140 14.38 -4.15 -8.94
CA PHE A 140 13.98 -3.42 -10.14
C PHE A 140 13.59 -4.38 -11.26
N VAL A 141 12.78 -3.90 -12.20
CA VAL A 141 12.66 -4.50 -13.53
C VAL A 141 13.29 -3.58 -14.56
N SER A 142 13.88 -4.17 -15.59
CA SER A 142 14.47 -3.45 -16.72
C SER A 142 14.12 -4.13 -18.02
N GLY A 143 13.94 -3.32 -19.05
CA GLY A 143 13.42 -3.77 -20.33
C GLY A 143 13.35 -2.64 -21.33
N PHE A 144 12.34 -2.67 -22.18
CA PHE A 144 12.04 -1.61 -23.13
C PHE A 144 10.54 -1.49 -23.35
N LEU A 145 10.09 -0.32 -23.76
CA LEU A 145 8.70 -0.08 -24.11
C LEU A 145 8.33 -0.75 -25.45
N SER A 146 7.10 -1.20 -25.51
CA SER A 146 6.43 -1.79 -26.66
C SER A 146 4.98 -1.30 -26.67
N GLN A 147 4.30 -1.47 -27.80
CA GLN A 147 2.90 -1.11 -27.94
C GLN A 147 2.13 -2.28 -28.56
N ASP A 148 0.95 -2.58 -28.02
CA ASP A 148 0.05 -3.58 -28.56
C ASP A 148 -1.38 -3.34 -28.03
N HIS A 149 -2.34 -4.14 -28.49
CA HIS A 149 -3.68 -4.13 -27.91
C HIS A 149 -3.68 -4.88 -26.59
N VAL A 150 -4.35 -4.34 -25.57
CA VAL A 150 -4.50 -4.95 -24.26
C VAL A 150 -5.98 -5.23 -24.00
N LYS A 151 -6.31 -6.48 -23.71
CA LYS A 151 -7.64 -6.93 -23.30
C LYS A 151 -7.75 -6.90 -21.77
N VAL A 152 -8.72 -6.18 -21.23
CA VAL A 152 -9.05 -6.11 -19.80
C VAL A 152 -10.54 -6.40 -19.64
N GLY A 153 -10.90 -7.49 -18.95
CA GLY A 153 -12.28 -7.98 -18.98
C GLY A 153 -12.69 -8.31 -20.42
N ASP A 154 -13.77 -7.71 -20.91
CA ASP A 154 -14.23 -7.85 -22.30
C ASP A 154 -13.75 -6.74 -23.24
N ASP A 155 -13.14 -5.68 -22.70
CA ASP A 155 -12.71 -4.52 -23.47
C ASP A 155 -11.33 -4.75 -24.10
N ILE A 156 -11.14 -4.19 -25.30
CA ILE A 156 -9.86 -4.18 -26.02
C ILE A 156 -9.38 -2.74 -26.14
N ILE A 157 -8.37 -2.41 -25.35
CA ILE A 157 -7.67 -1.14 -25.36
C ILE A 157 -6.65 -1.19 -26.49
N ILE A 158 -6.80 -0.33 -27.49
CA ILE A 158 -5.88 -0.27 -28.63
C ILE A 158 -4.64 0.58 -28.31
N ASP A 159 -3.54 0.30 -28.99
CA ASP A 159 -2.30 1.08 -28.93
C ASP A 159 -1.76 1.36 -27.52
N GLN A 160 -1.93 0.41 -26.61
CA GLN A 160 -1.46 0.52 -25.23
C GLN A 160 0.05 0.31 -25.15
N GLU A 161 0.74 1.28 -24.55
CA GLU A 161 2.17 1.18 -24.24
C GLU A 161 2.41 0.32 -23.00
N PHE A 162 3.41 -0.56 -23.04
CA PHE A 162 3.81 -1.37 -21.88
C PHE A 162 5.29 -1.70 -21.95
N ALA A 163 5.89 -2.05 -20.81
CA ALA A 163 7.28 -2.50 -20.76
C ALA A 163 7.38 -4.03 -20.94
N GLU A 164 8.18 -4.44 -21.93
CA GLU A 164 8.67 -5.81 -22.09
C GLU A 164 9.91 -5.98 -21.19
N VAL A 165 9.76 -6.69 -20.06
CA VAL A 165 10.86 -6.89 -19.10
C VAL A 165 11.82 -7.96 -19.61
N THR A 166 13.11 -7.62 -19.73
CA THR A 166 14.17 -8.54 -20.18
C THR A 166 15.11 -8.96 -19.06
N ARG A 167 15.13 -8.20 -17.97
CA ARG A 167 15.93 -8.49 -16.80
C ARG A 167 15.24 -7.98 -15.56
N GLU A 168 15.15 -8.87 -14.60
CA GLU A 168 14.74 -8.58 -13.24
C GLU A 168 15.98 -8.56 -12.34
N GLY A 169 16.08 -7.57 -11.47
CA GLY A 169 17.14 -7.45 -10.47
C GLY A 169 16.89 -8.38 -9.29
N LEU A 170 17.28 -7.95 -8.08
CA LEU A 170 16.85 -8.59 -6.82
C LEU A 170 15.36 -8.31 -6.52
N LEU A 171 14.53 -8.32 -7.56
CA LEU A 171 13.10 -8.27 -7.39
C LEU A 171 12.65 -9.66 -6.99
N ALA A 172 11.98 -9.75 -5.84
CA ALA A 172 11.49 -11.01 -5.30
C ALA A 172 10.23 -11.49 -6.06
N LEU A 173 10.33 -11.56 -7.39
CA LEU A 173 9.35 -12.24 -8.23
C LEU A 173 9.57 -13.77 -8.24
N LEU A 174 10.65 -14.26 -7.62
CA LEU A 174 10.80 -15.70 -7.37
C LEU A 174 9.73 -16.14 -6.36
N GLY A 175 8.75 -16.90 -6.83
CA GLY A 175 7.68 -17.48 -5.99
C GLY A 175 6.39 -16.66 -5.91
N VAL A 176 6.25 -15.57 -6.67
CA VAL A 176 4.93 -14.89 -6.80
C VAL A 176 4.07 -15.59 -7.85
N GLN A 177 2.75 -15.49 -7.72
CA GLN A 177 1.76 -16.17 -8.58
C GLN A 177 1.24 -15.29 -9.73
N PHE A 178 1.82 -14.11 -9.94
CA PHE A 178 1.44 -13.18 -10.99
C PHE A 178 2.62 -12.92 -11.93
N ASP A 179 2.34 -12.72 -13.22
CA ASP A 179 3.34 -12.50 -14.25
C ASP A 179 3.83 -11.05 -14.30
N GLY A 180 2.96 -10.08 -14.02
CA GLY A 180 3.27 -8.66 -14.18
C GLY A 180 2.41 -7.71 -13.37
N ILE A 181 2.45 -6.43 -13.72
CA ILE A 181 1.72 -5.38 -13.02
C ILE A 181 1.05 -4.48 -14.02
N LEU A 182 -0.21 -4.12 -13.74
CA LEU A 182 -0.98 -3.10 -14.42
C LEU A 182 -1.18 -1.93 -13.46
N GLY A 183 -0.39 -0.87 -13.65
CA GLY A 183 -0.50 0.36 -12.88
C GLY A 183 -1.78 1.14 -13.16
N LEU A 184 -2.44 1.60 -12.09
CA LEU A 184 -3.69 2.38 -12.08
C LEU A 184 -3.51 3.78 -11.48
N ALA A 185 -2.29 4.16 -11.09
CA ALA A 185 -1.97 5.51 -10.66
C ALA A 185 -1.84 6.48 -11.85
N PHE A 186 -1.45 7.72 -11.57
CA PHE A 186 -1.44 8.79 -12.55
C PHE A 186 -0.20 8.77 -13.44
N GLN A 187 -0.31 9.29 -14.66
CA GLN A 187 0.80 9.32 -15.63
C GLN A 187 2.04 10.07 -15.12
N ASP A 188 1.88 11.00 -14.17
CA ASP A 188 2.97 11.78 -13.58
C ASP A 188 4.13 10.92 -13.04
N ILE A 189 3.82 9.75 -12.46
CA ILE A 189 4.84 8.83 -11.91
C ILE A 189 5.19 7.69 -12.89
N ALA A 190 4.63 7.67 -14.10
CA ALA A 190 4.92 6.65 -15.09
C ALA A 190 6.34 6.81 -15.66
N VAL A 191 7.13 5.74 -15.62
CA VAL A 191 8.43 5.69 -16.29
C VAL A 191 8.23 5.96 -17.79
N ALA A 192 9.09 6.82 -18.33
CA ALA A 192 9.02 7.32 -19.71
C ALA A 192 7.71 8.04 -20.07
N LYS A 193 6.92 8.48 -19.06
CA LYS A 193 5.61 9.11 -19.23
C LYS A 193 4.64 8.26 -20.07
N ALA A 194 4.81 6.94 -20.03
CA ALA A 194 3.92 6.01 -20.73
C ALA A 194 2.48 6.18 -20.25
N THR A 195 1.52 6.17 -21.17
CA THR A 195 0.11 6.40 -20.86
C THR A 195 -0.47 5.18 -20.11
N PRO A 196 -1.01 5.33 -18.88
CA PRO A 196 -1.58 4.21 -18.14
C PRO A 196 -2.81 3.61 -18.82
N VAL A 197 -3.08 2.32 -18.60
CA VAL A 197 -4.18 1.58 -19.26
C VAL A 197 -5.53 2.26 -19.07
N TRP A 198 -5.82 2.67 -17.83
CA TRP A 198 -7.07 3.34 -17.49
C TRP A 198 -7.29 4.65 -18.26
N TYR A 199 -6.22 5.38 -18.61
CA TYR A 199 -6.33 6.62 -19.38
C TYR A 199 -6.83 6.32 -20.78
N ASN A 200 -6.23 5.31 -21.43
CA ASN A 200 -6.66 4.84 -22.74
C ASN A 200 -8.07 4.24 -22.70
N MET A 201 -8.46 3.53 -21.63
CA MET A 201 -9.85 3.08 -21.45
C MET A 201 -10.83 4.26 -21.46
N ALA A 202 -10.52 5.33 -20.73
CA ALA A 202 -11.32 6.54 -20.66
C ALA A 202 -11.37 7.32 -21.98
N GLU A 203 -10.24 7.46 -22.68
CA GLU A 203 -10.15 8.21 -23.93
C GLU A 203 -10.80 7.47 -25.12
N GLN A 204 -10.69 6.15 -25.14
CA GLN A 204 -11.23 5.30 -26.21
C GLN A 204 -12.73 4.96 -26.02
N GLY A 205 -13.36 5.45 -24.95
CA GLY A 205 -14.79 5.30 -24.72
C GLY A 205 -15.22 3.93 -24.18
N HIS A 206 -14.31 3.18 -23.58
CA HIS A 206 -14.61 1.87 -22.96
C HIS A 206 -15.33 1.99 -21.62
N VAL A 207 -15.35 3.18 -21.01
CA VAL A 207 -15.91 3.40 -19.66
C VAL A 207 -16.98 4.48 -19.69
N SER A 208 -18.13 4.19 -19.10
CA SER A 208 -19.27 5.11 -19.06
C SER A 208 -19.05 6.30 -18.11
N GLN A 209 -18.33 6.08 -17.01
CA GLN A 209 -17.87 7.11 -16.09
C GLN A 209 -16.37 7.04 -15.91
N LYS A 210 -15.72 8.18 -15.65
CA LYS A 210 -14.28 8.24 -15.35
C LYS A 210 -14.01 7.83 -13.89
N VAL A 211 -14.50 6.66 -13.50
CA VAL A 211 -14.30 6.06 -12.18
C VAL A 211 -13.98 4.57 -12.31
N PHE A 212 -13.20 4.05 -11.38
CA PHE A 212 -13.12 2.60 -11.17
C PHE A 212 -13.26 2.29 -9.69
N SER A 213 -13.75 1.10 -9.35
CA SER A 213 -13.93 0.67 -7.97
C SER A 213 -13.31 -0.68 -7.67
N LEU A 214 -12.90 -0.87 -6.43
CA LEU A 214 -12.33 -2.10 -5.90
C LEU A 214 -13.20 -2.65 -4.77
N TRP A 215 -13.48 -3.94 -4.86
CA TRP A 215 -13.96 -4.76 -3.76
C TRP A 215 -13.02 -5.94 -3.58
N LEU A 216 -12.40 -6.05 -2.40
CA LEU A 216 -11.46 -7.13 -2.08
C LEU A 216 -12.11 -8.05 -1.06
N ASN A 217 -12.45 -9.27 -1.49
CA ASN A 217 -13.13 -10.24 -0.66
C ASN A 217 -12.18 -10.82 0.41
N ARG A 218 -12.58 -10.66 1.67
CA ARG A 218 -11.81 -11.15 2.81
C ARG A 218 -12.10 -12.61 3.15
N ASP A 219 -13.19 -13.19 2.65
CA ASP A 219 -13.54 -14.60 2.84
C ASP A 219 -12.48 -15.51 2.19
N PRO A 220 -11.70 -16.28 2.98
CA PRO A 220 -10.68 -17.19 2.45
C PRO A 220 -11.27 -18.41 1.73
N SER A 221 -12.56 -18.69 1.89
CA SER A 221 -13.24 -19.82 1.26
C SER A 221 -13.86 -19.48 -0.11
N SER A 222 -13.93 -18.19 -0.45
CA SER A 222 -14.50 -17.73 -1.72
C SER A 222 -13.53 -17.94 -2.89
N GLU A 223 -14.03 -18.49 -4.00
CA GLU A 223 -13.28 -18.57 -5.26
C GLU A 223 -13.06 -17.18 -5.88
N LEU A 224 -14.04 -16.27 -5.70
CA LEU A 224 -13.92 -14.88 -6.10
C LEU A 224 -13.19 -14.11 -4.99
N GLY A 225 -11.93 -13.81 -5.22
CA GLY A 225 -11.08 -13.03 -4.33
C GLY A 225 -11.44 -11.55 -4.32
N GLY A 226 -12.10 -11.02 -5.35
CA GLY A 226 -12.53 -9.64 -5.41
C GLY A 226 -13.03 -9.26 -6.80
N GLU A 227 -13.38 -8.00 -7.01
CA GLU A 227 -13.78 -7.47 -8.31
C GLU A 227 -13.25 -6.04 -8.48
N ILE A 228 -12.79 -5.74 -9.69
CA ILE A 228 -12.55 -4.38 -10.18
C ILE A 228 -13.65 -4.04 -11.17
N VAL A 229 -14.26 -2.88 -11.01
CA VAL A 229 -15.25 -2.35 -11.94
C VAL A 229 -14.70 -1.07 -12.55
N PHE A 230 -14.47 -1.07 -13.85
CA PHE A 230 -14.12 0.10 -14.65
C PHE A 230 -15.40 0.72 -15.21
N GLY A 231 -15.54 2.05 -15.09
CA GLY A 231 -16.71 2.77 -15.57
C GLY A 231 -17.82 2.96 -14.54
N GLY A 232 -17.67 2.44 -13.32
CA GLY A 232 -18.71 2.53 -12.30
C GLY A 232 -18.37 1.74 -11.04
N LEU A 233 -19.40 1.20 -10.41
CA LEU A 233 -19.34 0.48 -9.14
C LEU A 233 -20.47 -0.56 -9.07
N ASP A 234 -20.28 -1.59 -8.26
CA ASP A 234 -21.30 -2.59 -7.97
C ASP A 234 -21.91 -2.37 -6.59
N TRP A 235 -23.20 -2.04 -6.55
CA TRP A 235 -23.95 -1.80 -5.31
C TRP A 235 -24.04 -3.03 -4.40
N ARG A 236 -23.77 -4.24 -4.90
CA ARG A 236 -23.74 -5.48 -4.11
C ARG A 236 -22.48 -5.61 -3.25
N HIS A 237 -21.45 -4.80 -3.52
CA HIS A 237 -20.14 -4.91 -2.89
C HIS A 237 -19.89 -3.91 -1.76
N PHE A 238 -20.89 -3.10 -1.40
CA PHE A 238 -20.78 -2.16 -0.27
C PHE A 238 -22.11 -1.89 0.42
N LYS A 239 -22.04 -1.29 1.61
CA LYS A 239 -23.18 -0.86 2.42
C LYS A 239 -23.08 0.64 2.69
N GLY A 240 -24.22 1.32 2.62
CA GLY A 240 -24.32 2.75 2.86
C GLY A 240 -23.68 3.60 1.75
N ASP A 241 -23.46 4.88 2.05
CA ASP A 241 -22.91 5.85 1.10
C ASP A 241 -21.39 5.96 1.21
N HIS A 242 -20.71 6.18 0.09
CA HIS A 242 -19.28 6.49 0.08
C HIS A 242 -19.00 7.87 0.68
N THR A 243 -17.98 7.93 1.53
CA THR A 243 -17.37 9.19 1.97
C THR A 243 -16.27 9.57 1.00
N PHE A 244 -16.50 10.63 0.22
CA PHE A 244 -15.52 11.11 -0.75
C PHE A 244 -14.59 12.17 -0.17
N VAL A 245 -13.29 12.03 -0.45
CA VAL A 245 -12.24 13.00 -0.12
C VAL A 245 -11.41 13.35 -1.35
N PRO A 246 -10.96 14.60 -1.50
CA PRO A 246 -10.18 15.02 -2.67
C PRO A 246 -8.79 14.38 -2.68
N VAL A 247 -8.30 14.09 -3.87
CA VAL A 247 -6.90 13.70 -4.10
C VAL A 247 -6.00 14.93 -3.95
N THR A 248 -4.92 14.84 -3.17
CA THR A 248 -4.03 15.98 -2.87
C THR A 248 -2.80 16.08 -3.77
N GLY A 249 -2.47 15.04 -4.53
CA GLY A 249 -1.31 15.02 -5.43
C GLY A 249 -1.64 14.33 -6.75
N ARG A 250 -1.07 14.82 -7.85
CA ARG A 250 -1.31 14.25 -9.19
C ARG A 250 -0.47 13.03 -9.53
N GLY A 251 0.37 12.54 -8.61
CA GLY A 251 1.18 11.34 -8.84
C GLY A 251 0.49 10.07 -8.35
N TYR A 252 0.04 10.09 -7.10
CA TYR A 252 -0.56 8.95 -6.40
C TYR A 252 -2.02 9.23 -6.10
N TRP A 253 -2.76 8.15 -5.82
CA TRP A 253 -4.07 8.22 -5.17
C TRP A 253 -3.92 8.61 -3.69
N GLN A 254 -3.46 9.85 -3.47
CA GLN A 254 -3.11 10.40 -2.17
C GLN A 254 -4.24 11.26 -1.62
N ILE A 255 -4.56 11.09 -0.33
CA ILE A 255 -5.59 11.82 0.40
C ILE A 255 -5.02 12.39 1.71
N GLN A 256 -5.74 13.33 2.31
CA GLN A 256 -5.51 13.70 3.71
C GLN A 256 -6.25 12.73 4.64
N VAL A 257 -5.56 12.30 5.68
CA VAL A 257 -6.13 11.57 6.81
C VAL A 257 -5.93 12.39 8.08
N GLY A 258 -6.95 12.43 8.92
CA GLY A 258 -6.88 12.98 10.27
C GLY A 258 -6.18 12.03 11.22
N ASP A 259 -6.45 12.21 12.52
CA ASP A 259 -5.78 11.40 13.53
C ASP A 259 -6.18 9.92 13.47
N ILE A 260 -5.29 9.07 13.98
CA ILE A 260 -5.54 7.64 14.12
C ILE A 260 -5.91 7.39 15.58
N PHE A 261 -6.98 6.64 15.80
CA PHE A 261 -7.48 6.32 17.13
C PHE A 261 -7.24 4.85 17.46
N ILE A 262 -6.77 4.58 18.68
CA ILE A 262 -6.72 3.24 19.27
C ILE A 262 -7.85 3.17 20.29
N ALA A 263 -8.85 2.33 20.02
CA ALA A 263 -10.17 2.41 20.64
C ALA A 263 -10.72 3.85 20.55
N ASN A 264 -10.78 4.57 21.69
CA ASN A 264 -11.26 5.95 21.76
C ASN A 264 -10.14 6.98 21.96
N ASN A 265 -8.88 6.55 22.00
CA ASN A 265 -7.75 7.42 22.32
C ASN A 265 -7.02 7.86 21.04
N PRO A 266 -6.82 9.17 20.82
CA PRO A 266 -6.06 9.68 19.68
C PRO A 266 -4.57 9.37 19.83
N THR A 267 -3.91 9.01 18.73
CA THR A 267 -2.45 8.79 18.70
C THR A 267 -1.66 10.09 18.54
N GLY A 268 -2.32 11.18 18.15
CA GLY A 268 -1.86 12.56 18.29
C GLY A 268 -1.00 13.10 17.14
N LEU A 269 -0.25 12.25 16.43
CA LEU A 269 0.68 12.71 15.39
C LEU A 269 -0.06 13.28 14.18
N CYS A 270 -1.17 12.64 13.78
CA CYS A 270 -1.94 13.01 12.60
C CYS A 270 -3.11 13.95 12.90
N ALA A 271 -3.16 14.54 14.10
CA ALA A 271 -4.19 15.51 14.49
C ALA A 271 -4.19 16.78 13.60
N GLY A 272 -3.02 17.19 13.11
CA GLY A 272 -2.86 18.29 12.14
C GLY A 272 -3.04 17.87 10.67
N GLY A 273 -3.37 16.60 10.43
CA GLY A 273 -3.39 16.00 9.09
C GLY A 273 -2.10 15.24 8.77
N CYS A 274 -2.28 14.06 8.18
CA CYS A 274 -1.23 13.27 7.55
C CYS A 274 -1.62 12.98 6.10
N ASN A 275 -0.62 12.65 5.28
CA ASN A 275 -0.88 12.12 3.95
C ASN A 275 -1.17 10.62 4.04
N ALA A 276 -2.02 10.10 3.16
CA ALA A 276 -2.14 8.67 2.94
C ALA A 276 -2.24 8.35 1.45
N ILE A 277 -1.58 7.29 0.99
CA ILE A 277 -1.73 6.74 -0.36
C ILE A 277 -2.57 5.48 -0.28
N VAL A 278 -3.57 5.39 -1.14
CA VAL A 278 -4.48 4.25 -1.25
C VAL A 278 -3.92 3.29 -2.29
N ASP A 279 -3.42 2.14 -1.83
CA ASP A 279 -2.52 1.28 -2.62
C ASP A 279 -3.00 -0.18 -2.64
N SER A 280 -3.66 -0.59 -3.72
CA SER A 280 -4.10 -1.98 -3.95
C SER A 280 -2.98 -2.96 -4.28
N GLY A 281 -1.76 -2.47 -4.54
CA GLY A 281 -0.60 -3.30 -4.81
C GLY A 281 0.17 -3.69 -3.55
N THR A 282 -0.31 -3.38 -2.35
CA THR A 282 0.30 -3.81 -1.07
C THR A 282 -0.79 -4.24 -0.09
N SER A 283 -0.46 -5.16 0.81
CA SER A 283 -1.48 -5.72 1.70
C SER A 283 -1.48 -5.10 3.09
N PHE A 284 -0.31 -4.76 3.63
CA PHE A 284 -0.21 -4.19 4.96
C PHE A 284 -0.54 -2.68 4.97
N LEU A 285 -0.99 -2.20 6.12
CA LEU A 285 -0.97 -0.78 6.45
C LEU A 285 0.46 -0.38 6.79
N ALA A 286 0.98 0.69 6.21
CA ALA A 286 2.29 1.24 6.59
C ALA A 286 2.15 2.67 7.07
N GLY A 287 2.81 3.04 8.17
CA GLY A 287 2.68 4.40 8.71
C GLY A 287 3.77 4.76 9.72
N PRO A 288 3.75 5.99 10.25
CA PRO A 288 4.80 6.51 11.10
C PRO A 288 5.09 5.61 12.30
N THR A 289 6.37 5.37 12.59
CA THR A 289 6.79 4.46 13.67
C THR A 289 6.26 4.92 15.03
N ARG A 290 6.16 6.25 15.23
CA ARG A 290 5.56 6.87 16.42
C ARG A 290 4.12 6.42 16.69
N ILE A 291 3.35 6.09 15.66
CA ILE A 291 1.96 5.60 15.79
C ILE A 291 1.96 4.07 15.82
N VAL A 292 2.69 3.42 14.92
CA VAL A 292 2.74 1.95 14.83
C VAL A 292 3.25 1.32 16.13
N ALA A 293 4.19 1.94 16.82
CA ALA A 293 4.64 1.48 18.15
C ALA A 293 3.50 1.50 19.18
N GLN A 294 2.68 2.54 19.21
CA GLN A 294 1.53 2.64 20.11
C GLN A 294 0.48 1.57 19.78
N ILE A 295 0.20 1.36 18.49
CA ILE A 295 -0.72 0.31 18.03
C ILE A 295 -0.20 -1.07 18.44
N ASN A 296 1.05 -1.40 18.08
CA ASN A 296 1.67 -2.69 18.40
C ASN A 296 1.66 -2.98 19.90
N HIS A 297 1.93 -1.98 20.73
CA HIS A 297 1.81 -2.11 22.17
C HIS A 297 0.37 -2.43 22.62
N ALA A 298 -0.62 -1.69 22.11
CA ALA A 298 -2.02 -1.84 22.48
C ALA A 298 -2.65 -3.18 22.02
N ILE A 299 -2.14 -3.77 20.94
CA ILE A 299 -2.61 -5.07 20.42
C ILE A 299 -1.75 -6.26 20.90
N GLY A 300 -0.76 -6.03 21.78
CA GLY A 300 0.11 -7.10 22.29
C GLY A 300 1.08 -7.68 21.25
N ALA A 301 1.43 -6.90 20.22
CA ALA A 301 2.39 -7.35 19.20
C ALA A 301 3.79 -7.54 19.79
N ARG A 302 4.44 -8.64 19.38
CA ARG A 302 5.87 -8.84 19.63
C ARG A 302 6.66 -7.86 18.78
N GLY A 303 7.49 -7.07 19.44
CA GLY A 303 8.45 -6.17 18.81
C GLY A 303 9.89 -6.61 19.07
N ILE A 304 10.81 -5.72 18.75
CA ILE A 304 12.24 -5.84 19.06
C ILE A 304 12.55 -4.86 20.20
N VAL A 305 13.38 -5.28 21.14
CA VAL A 305 13.91 -4.39 22.17
C VAL A 305 14.91 -3.45 21.49
N SER A 306 14.63 -2.15 21.45
CA SER A 306 15.61 -1.14 21.01
C SER A 306 16.47 -0.73 22.20
N LEU A 307 17.77 -1.03 22.13
CA LEU A 307 18.72 -0.68 23.17
C LEU A 307 18.93 0.83 23.27
N GLU A 308 18.94 1.51 22.13
CA GLU A 308 19.06 2.96 22.02
C GLU A 308 17.85 3.66 22.64
N CYS A 309 16.62 3.17 22.37
CA CYS A 309 15.40 3.66 23.00
C CYS A 309 15.45 3.47 24.53
N LYS A 310 15.81 2.26 25.00
CA LYS A 310 15.95 1.97 26.43
C LYS A 310 17.06 2.80 27.09
N GLU A 311 18.13 3.12 26.35
CA GLU A 311 19.18 4.00 26.81
C GLU A 311 18.65 5.43 27.03
N VAL A 312 17.90 5.98 26.07
CA VAL A 312 17.29 7.31 26.23
C VAL A 312 16.35 7.33 27.44
N VAL A 313 15.47 6.33 27.57
CA VAL A 313 14.55 6.22 28.72
C VAL A 313 15.33 6.11 30.03
N SER A 314 16.28 5.19 30.14
CA SER A 314 16.97 4.94 31.41
C SER A 314 17.87 6.10 31.86
N LYS A 315 18.59 6.75 30.92
CA LYS A 315 19.56 7.79 31.26
C LYS A 315 18.97 9.19 31.28
N TYR A 316 18.00 9.49 30.41
CA TYR A 316 17.54 10.86 30.16
C TYR A 316 16.10 11.12 30.59
N TRP A 317 15.35 10.14 31.09
CA TRP A 317 13.94 10.29 31.49
C TRP A 317 13.68 11.50 32.39
N ASN A 318 14.45 11.67 33.46
CA ASN A 318 14.20 12.77 34.41
C ASN A 318 14.46 14.13 33.76
N SER A 319 15.54 14.27 32.99
CA SER A 319 15.83 15.52 32.26
C SER A 319 14.74 15.84 31.24
N ILE A 320 14.33 14.85 30.42
CA ILE A 320 13.24 15.02 29.46
C ILE A 320 11.95 15.42 30.18
N TRP A 321 11.60 14.71 31.26
CA TRP A 321 10.41 14.99 32.05
C TRP A 321 10.42 16.41 32.62
N ASP A 322 11.53 16.82 33.23
CA ASP A 322 11.66 18.12 33.87
C ASP A 322 11.60 19.25 32.84
N SER A 323 12.20 19.07 31.65
CA SER A 323 12.07 20.03 30.53
C SER A 323 10.62 20.13 30.03
N ILE A 324 9.88 19.01 29.93
CA ILE A 324 8.45 19.01 29.55
C ILE A 324 7.62 19.79 30.58
N ILE A 325 7.77 19.49 31.87
CA ILE A 325 6.99 20.14 32.95
C ILE A 325 7.35 21.63 33.09
N SER A 326 8.60 22.00 32.79
CA SER A 326 9.05 23.40 32.74
C SER A 326 8.42 24.20 31.58
N GLY A 327 7.66 23.55 30.70
CA GLY A 327 6.96 24.18 29.59
C GLY A 327 7.86 24.45 28.38
N LEU A 328 9.00 23.77 28.26
CA LEU A 328 9.81 23.86 27.04
C LEU A 328 9.01 23.33 25.84
N ARG A 329 9.27 23.95 24.68
CA ARG A 329 8.66 23.53 23.43
C ARG A 329 9.22 22.16 23.01
N PRO A 330 8.39 21.22 22.53
CA PRO A 330 8.80 19.84 22.25
C PRO A 330 9.99 19.72 21.31
N GLU A 331 10.07 20.63 20.33
CA GLU A 331 11.10 20.65 19.30
C GLU A 331 12.49 21.01 19.87
N ILE A 332 12.56 21.55 21.09
CA ILE A 332 13.82 21.98 21.72
C ILE A 332 14.23 21.00 22.84
N ILE A 333 13.34 20.15 23.34
CA ILE A 333 13.61 19.31 24.52
C ILE A 333 14.81 18.39 24.29
N CYS A 334 14.90 17.75 23.13
CA CYS A 334 16.03 16.86 22.84
C CYS A 334 17.34 17.61 22.57
N VAL A 335 17.27 18.88 22.18
CA VAL A 335 18.45 19.77 22.10
C VAL A 335 18.88 20.18 23.51
N ASP A 336 17.94 20.56 24.36
CA ASP A 336 18.17 20.98 25.76
C ASP A 336 18.81 19.86 26.59
N VAL A 337 18.35 18.62 26.39
CA VAL A 337 18.89 17.41 27.03
C VAL A 337 20.22 16.96 26.38
N GLY A 338 20.64 17.59 25.28
CA GLY A 338 21.93 17.35 24.61
C GLY A 338 21.98 16.12 23.71
N LEU A 339 20.83 15.57 23.30
CA LEU A 339 20.74 14.42 22.41
C LEU A 339 20.63 14.81 20.92
N CYS A 340 20.16 16.03 20.62
CA CYS A 340 20.04 16.56 19.26
C CYS A 340 20.86 17.84 19.08
N LEU A 341 21.27 18.12 17.84
CA LEU A 341 21.95 19.37 17.48
C LEU A 341 20.94 20.40 16.94
N TYR A 342 21.15 21.67 17.29
CA TYR A 342 20.36 22.80 16.78
C TYR A 342 21.09 23.45 15.60
N ASN A 343 20.45 23.57 14.43
CA ASN A 343 20.99 24.36 13.33
C ASN A 343 19.91 25.24 12.72
N ASN A 344 20.21 26.53 12.52
CA ASN A 344 19.34 27.62 12.01
C ASN A 344 17.97 27.18 11.42
N ASN A 345 16.96 27.05 12.30
CA ASN A 345 15.54 26.74 12.03
C ASN A 345 15.15 25.28 11.70
N THR A 346 16.03 24.29 11.83
CA THR A 346 15.67 22.86 11.70
C THR A 346 16.44 22.00 12.70
N VAL A 347 15.73 21.15 13.45
CA VAL A 347 16.32 20.00 14.15
C VAL A 347 16.63 18.95 13.07
N ILE A 348 17.89 18.56 12.92
CA ILE A 348 18.35 17.67 11.84
C ILE A 348 18.87 16.35 12.44
N GLU A 349 18.38 15.21 11.93
CA GLU A 349 19.09 13.92 12.01
C GLU A 349 20.39 14.03 11.21
N THR A 350 21.53 13.67 11.80
CA THR A 350 22.84 13.71 11.13
C THR A 350 22.83 12.98 9.78
N LEU A 351 22.70 13.73 8.69
CA LEU A 351 23.11 13.35 7.34
C LEU A 351 24.31 14.23 7.01
N VAL A 352 25.51 13.81 7.41
CA VAL A 352 26.72 14.56 7.05
C VAL A 352 27.18 14.05 5.69
N ASP A 353 26.93 14.86 4.67
CA ASP A 353 27.71 14.87 3.43
C ASP A 353 29.20 14.97 3.79
N GLY A 354 30.00 14.09 3.19
CA GLY A 354 31.42 14.01 3.46
C GLY A 354 32.12 15.32 3.11
N GLU A 355 32.70 15.97 4.13
CA GLU A 355 34.14 16.23 4.23
C GLU A 355 34.46 17.01 5.52
N ALA A 356 35.38 16.42 6.31
CA ALA A 356 36.22 17.04 7.35
C ALA A 356 35.56 17.68 8.60
N ALA A 357 35.39 16.89 9.67
CA ALA A 357 35.78 17.28 11.04
C ALA A 357 35.88 16.05 11.97
N ASP A 358 36.94 16.02 12.76
CA ASP A 358 37.47 14.90 13.53
C ASP A 358 36.67 14.64 14.84
N ARG A 359 36.41 13.36 15.13
CA ARG A 359 36.10 12.73 16.45
C ARG A 359 34.81 13.11 17.20
N LEU A 360 33.69 12.53 16.78
CA LEU A 360 32.65 11.91 17.64
C LEU A 360 31.91 10.87 16.79
N SER A 361 31.56 9.71 17.37
CA SER A 361 30.99 8.54 16.68
C SER A 361 29.76 8.90 15.84
N VAL A 362 29.91 8.88 14.52
CA VAL A 362 29.01 9.49 13.51
C VAL A 362 27.68 8.71 13.30
N ASP A 363 27.44 7.60 13.99
CA ASP A 363 26.21 6.78 13.83
C ASP A 363 25.34 6.70 15.11
N GLU A 364 25.89 6.99 16.30
CA GLU A 364 25.16 6.88 17.59
C GLU A 364 24.34 8.14 17.91
N GLY A 365 24.82 9.33 17.53
CA GLY A 365 24.13 10.60 17.83
C GLY A 365 22.80 10.79 17.10
N GLY A 366 22.68 10.27 15.87
CA GLY A 366 21.47 10.37 15.07
C GLY A 366 20.32 9.53 15.64
N ALA A 367 20.59 8.26 15.95
CA ALA A 367 19.58 7.35 16.47
C ALA A 367 19.05 7.80 17.85
N LEU A 368 19.94 8.22 18.76
CA LEU A 368 19.53 8.71 20.09
C LEU A 368 18.67 9.98 20.01
N CYS A 369 18.97 10.87 19.05
CA CYS A 369 18.13 12.05 18.79
C CYS A 369 16.72 11.64 18.35
N THR A 370 16.60 10.75 17.34
CA THR A 370 15.31 10.26 16.86
C THR A 370 14.49 9.62 17.98
N PHE A 371 15.09 8.75 18.79
CA PHE A 371 14.41 8.12 19.93
C PHE A 371 14.00 9.13 20.99
N CYS A 372 14.83 10.14 21.28
CA CYS A 372 14.42 11.23 22.18
C CYS A 372 13.17 11.94 21.67
N GLU A 373 13.11 12.30 20.39
CA GLU A 373 11.93 12.98 19.85
C GLU A 373 10.68 12.10 19.91
N MET A 374 10.82 10.79 19.64
CA MET A 374 9.73 9.83 19.78
C MET A 374 9.24 9.72 21.23
N ILE A 375 10.17 9.66 22.19
CA ILE A 375 9.87 9.59 23.63
C ILE A 375 9.17 10.86 24.10
N VAL A 376 9.69 12.04 23.75
CA VAL A 376 9.05 13.33 24.04
C VAL A 376 7.62 13.31 23.51
N PHE A 377 7.43 12.91 22.25
CA PHE A 377 6.11 12.80 21.64
C PHE A 377 5.18 11.86 22.41
N TRP A 378 5.61 10.65 22.77
CA TRP A 378 4.79 9.70 23.51
C TRP A 378 4.43 10.21 24.90
N ILE A 379 5.35 10.87 25.62
CA ILE A 379 5.05 11.50 26.90
C ILE A 379 3.94 12.54 26.73
N GLN A 380 4.01 13.38 25.69
CA GLN A 380 2.98 14.39 25.43
C GLN A 380 1.62 13.80 25.12
N VAL A 381 1.56 12.71 24.34
CA VAL A 381 0.32 11.98 24.07
C VAL A 381 -0.27 11.46 25.38
N GLN A 382 0.53 10.81 26.22
CA GLN A 382 0.06 10.24 27.49
C GLN A 382 -0.30 11.30 28.55
N LEU A 383 0.34 12.48 28.52
CA LEU A 383 -0.03 13.61 29.39
C LEU A 383 -1.43 14.15 29.09
N LYS A 384 -1.86 14.14 27.81
CA LYS A 384 -3.23 14.51 27.43
C LYS A 384 -4.27 13.57 28.03
N GLU A 385 -3.90 12.31 28.31
CA GLU A 385 -4.73 11.33 29.00
C GLU A 385 -4.69 11.44 30.54
N LYS A 386 -4.03 12.47 31.10
CA LYS A 386 -3.92 12.70 32.56
C LYS A 386 -3.30 11.53 33.34
N ARG A 387 -2.35 10.81 32.74
CA ARG A 387 -1.62 9.72 33.41
C ARG A 387 -0.53 10.27 34.36
N SER A 388 -0.18 9.49 35.39
CA SER A 388 0.90 9.86 36.34
C SER A 388 2.29 9.65 35.72
N LYS A 389 3.32 10.34 36.26
CA LYS A 389 4.71 10.22 35.81
C LYS A 389 5.16 8.76 35.71
N GLU A 390 4.85 7.96 36.72
CA GLU A 390 5.26 6.55 36.82
C GLU A 390 4.58 5.69 35.75
N LYS A 391 3.30 5.92 35.50
CA LYS A 391 2.56 5.21 34.44
C LYS A 391 3.07 5.58 33.06
N ILE A 392 3.43 6.85 32.83
CA ILE A 392 3.99 7.29 31.55
C ILE A 392 5.39 6.69 31.35
N PHE A 393 6.22 6.66 32.40
CA PHE A 393 7.52 6.00 32.36
C PHE A 393 7.38 4.55 31.91
N HIS A 394 6.54 3.76 32.61
CA HIS A 394 6.33 2.35 32.27
C HIS A 394 5.81 2.16 30.85
N TYR A 395 4.84 2.97 30.44
CA TYR A 395 4.31 2.90 29.08
C TYR A 395 5.40 3.14 28.02
N VAL A 396 6.20 4.21 28.16
CA VAL A 396 7.27 4.53 27.21
C VAL A 396 8.36 3.45 27.23
N ASP A 397 8.70 2.94 28.41
CA ASP A 397 9.67 1.87 28.57
C ASP A 397 9.23 0.57 27.88
N GLU A 398 7.94 0.22 27.97
CA GLU A 398 7.33 -0.92 27.26
C GLU A 398 7.27 -0.70 25.74
N LEU A 399 7.09 0.55 25.27
CA LEU A 399 7.20 0.87 23.84
C LEU A 399 8.60 0.58 23.30
N CYS A 400 9.65 0.89 24.06
CA CYS A 400 11.03 0.57 23.69
C CYS A 400 11.32 -0.95 23.69
N GLU A 401 10.60 -1.74 24.50
CA GLU A 401 10.73 -3.21 24.52
C GLU A 401 10.00 -3.90 23.35
N ARG A 402 8.94 -3.26 22.84
CA ARG A 402 8.09 -3.79 21.76
C ARG A 402 8.18 -2.93 20.51
N PHE A 403 9.36 -2.37 20.26
CA PHE A 403 9.56 -1.47 19.14
C PHE A 403 9.25 -2.19 17.81
N PRO A 404 8.57 -1.53 16.84
CA PRO A 404 8.27 -2.15 15.56
C PRO A 404 9.53 -2.68 14.89
N ASN A 405 9.48 -3.91 14.39
CA ASN A 405 10.63 -4.52 13.73
C ASN A 405 10.91 -3.77 12.41
N PRO A 406 12.04 -3.05 12.26
CA PRO A 406 12.34 -2.34 11.02
C PRO A 406 12.60 -3.31 9.86
N LEU A 407 12.87 -4.58 10.20
CA LEU A 407 13.17 -5.64 9.26
C LEU A 407 12.04 -6.66 9.05
N GLY A 408 10.87 -6.50 9.65
CA GLY A 408 9.84 -7.53 9.55
C GLY A 408 8.48 -7.10 10.08
N LYS A 409 7.53 -8.03 10.05
CA LYS A 409 6.19 -7.82 10.61
C LYS A 409 6.18 -8.25 12.08
N SER A 410 5.31 -7.63 12.87
CA SER A 410 5.17 -7.94 14.30
C SER A 410 4.23 -9.13 14.51
N PHE A 411 4.68 -10.13 15.25
CA PHE A 411 3.88 -11.32 15.56
C PHE A 411 2.87 -11.06 16.66
N ILE A 412 1.73 -11.73 16.58
CA ILE A 412 0.59 -11.58 17.48
C ILE A 412 0.22 -12.95 18.02
N ASN A 413 -0.19 -13.01 19.30
CA ASN A 413 -0.83 -14.19 19.82
C ASN A 413 -2.24 -14.33 19.20
N CYS A 414 -2.47 -15.37 18.41
CA CYS A 414 -3.75 -15.60 17.74
C CYS A 414 -4.93 -15.73 18.71
N ASP A 415 -4.68 -16.19 19.95
CA ASP A 415 -5.72 -16.41 20.96
C ASP A 415 -6.23 -15.10 21.59
N GLU A 416 -5.48 -14.00 21.44
CA GLU A 416 -5.79 -12.71 22.07
C GLU A 416 -6.52 -11.73 21.15
N ILE A 417 -6.79 -12.11 19.89
CA ILE A 417 -7.36 -11.21 18.86
C ILE A 417 -8.66 -10.53 19.32
N THR A 418 -9.57 -11.29 19.92
CA THR A 418 -10.89 -10.78 20.34
C THR A 418 -10.83 -9.74 21.47
N ALA A 419 -9.71 -9.66 22.20
CA ALA A 419 -9.50 -8.69 23.28
C ALA A 419 -8.83 -7.39 22.81
N MET A 420 -8.36 -7.34 21.55
CA MET A 420 -7.63 -6.19 21.03
C MET A 420 -8.55 -5.01 20.72
N PRO A 421 -8.06 -3.77 20.81
CA PRO A 421 -8.86 -2.59 20.48
C PRO A 421 -9.04 -2.41 18.97
N SER A 422 -10.18 -1.88 18.55
CA SER A 422 -10.32 -1.37 17.17
C SER A 422 -9.34 -0.22 16.92
N VAL A 423 -8.83 -0.12 15.69
CA VAL A 423 -8.01 1.02 15.24
C VAL A 423 -8.80 1.78 14.19
N SER A 424 -8.98 3.08 14.37
CA SER A 424 -9.82 3.90 13.47
C SER A 424 -9.02 4.99 12.78
N PHE A 425 -9.23 5.14 11.47
CA PHE A 425 -8.71 6.26 10.68
C PHE A 425 -9.79 7.33 10.53
N ILE A 426 -9.45 8.60 10.76
CA ILE A 426 -10.35 9.70 10.44
C ILE A 426 -10.13 10.16 9.00
N ILE A 427 -11.13 10.00 8.13
CA ILE A 427 -11.07 10.38 6.72
C ILE A 427 -12.31 11.22 6.39
N GLY A 428 -12.12 12.43 5.88
CA GLY A 428 -13.25 13.32 5.53
C GLY A 428 -14.17 13.61 6.71
N ASN A 429 -13.61 13.81 7.92
CA ASN A 429 -14.34 13.97 9.18
C ASN A 429 -15.25 12.79 9.58
N ARG A 430 -15.04 11.61 9.02
CA ARG A 430 -15.71 10.37 9.42
C ARG A 430 -14.71 9.35 9.95
N SER A 431 -15.16 8.50 10.86
CA SER A 431 -14.36 7.43 11.43
C SER A 431 -14.49 6.15 10.61
N PHE A 432 -13.36 5.54 10.30
CA PHE A 432 -13.21 4.26 9.60
C PHE A 432 -12.55 3.25 10.53
N PRO A 433 -13.31 2.59 11.43
CA PRO A 433 -12.79 1.59 12.35
C PRO A 433 -12.38 0.29 11.64
N LEU A 434 -11.27 -0.29 12.04
CA LEU A 434 -10.87 -1.66 11.71
C LEU A 434 -10.98 -2.52 12.97
N SER A 435 -11.72 -3.62 12.88
CA SER A 435 -11.77 -4.61 13.96
C SER A 435 -10.46 -5.42 14.01
N PRO A 436 -10.15 -6.06 15.16
CA PRO A 436 -9.01 -6.96 15.27
C PRO A 436 -8.94 -8.03 14.18
N GLU A 437 -10.08 -8.60 13.80
CA GLU A 437 -10.17 -9.62 12.75
C GLU A 437 -9.84 -9.06 11.36
N GLN A 438 -10.03 -7.76 11.14
CA GLN A 438 -9.76 -7.11 9.87
C GLN A 438 -8.28 -6.73 9.73
N TYR A 439 -7.66 -6.19 10.79
CA TYR A 439 -6.27 -5.74 10.74
C TYR A 439 -5.23 -6.79 11.13
N ILE A 440 -5.61 -7.94 11.69
CA ILE A 440 -4.69 -9.06 11.91
C ILE A 440 -4.59 -9.93 10.66
N VAL A 441 -3.36 -10.12 10.17
CA VAL A 441 -3.08 -10.98 9.02
C VAL A 441 -2.79 -12.39 9.53
N ARG A 442 -3.55 -13.38 9.05
CA ARG A 442 -3.38 -14.80 9.37
C ARG A 442 -2.67 -15.51 8.23
N VAL A 443 -1.68 -16.31 8.58
CA VAL A 443 -0.87 -17.12 7.67
C VAL A 443 -1.00 -18.56 8.10
N GLU A 444 -1.55 -19.40 7.24
CA GLU A 444 -1.65 -20.83 7.50
C GLU A 444 -0.35 -21.51 7.06
N GLU A 445 0.46 -21.91 8.03
CA GLU A 445 1.61 -22.80 7.80
C GLU A 445 1.17 -24.25 8.02
N SER A 446 1.95 -25.20 7.48
CA SER A 446 1.57 -26.64 7.44
C SER A 446 1.16 -27.26 8.79
N TYR A 447 1.51 -26.64 9.92
CA TYR A 447 1.25 -27.16 11.27
C TYR A 447 0.67 -26.12 12.25
N ALA A 448 0.54 -24.85 11.85
CA ALA A 448 0.06 -23.79 12.74
C ALA A 448 -0.41 -22.56 11.98
N THR A 449 -1.41 -21.88 12.53
CA THR A 449 -1.78 -20.53 12.08
C THR A 449 -0.89 -19.50 12.78
N ILE A 450 -0.31 -18.60 12.01
CA ILE A 450 0.52 -17.51 12.52
C ILE A 450 -0.22 -16.20 12.31
N CYS A 451 -0.31 -15.40 13.38
CA CYS A 451 -0.95 -14.10 13.36
C CYS A 451 0.09 -12.99 13.37
N LEU A 452 -0.12 -12.00 12.51
CA LEU A 452 0.76 -10.86 12.34
C LEU A 452 -0.06 -9.56 12.45
N SER A 453 0.55 -8.53 13.01
CA SER A 453 0.02 -7.17 12.93
C SER A 453 -0.03 -6.74 11.47
N GLY A 454 -1.19 -6.27 11.01
CA GLY A 454 -1.35 -5.65 9.69
C GLY A 454 -0.66 -4.30 9.56
N PHE A 455 -0.03 -3.78 10.62
CA PHE A 455 0.66 -2.50 10.65
C PHE A 455 2.18 -2.67 10.53
N ALA A 456 2.79 -1.92 9.62
CA ALA A 456 4.22 -1.84 9.39
C ALA A 456 4.71 -0.40 9.60
N ALA A 457 5.91 -0.27 10.17
CA ALA A 457 6.55 1.03 10.35
C ALA A 457 7.11 1.56 9.02
N LEU A 458 6.84 2.83 8.73
CA LEU A 458 7.35 3.58 7.58
C LEU A 458 7.47 5.05 7.98
N ASP A 459 8.70 5.56 8.09
CA ASP A 459 8.97 6.97 8.35
C ASP A 459 9.44 7.67 7.08
N MET A 460 8.67 8.69 6.67
CA MET A 460 9.00 9.57 5.54
C MET A 460 9.51 10.92 6.04
N PRO A 461 10.69 11.37 5.61
CA PRO A 461 11.23 12.66 6.03
C PRO A 461 10.44 13.83 5.42
N PRO A 462 10.54 15.03 6.01
CA PRO A 462 10.10 16.26 5.35
C PRO A 462 10.76 16.43 3.96
N PRO A 463 10.08 17.03 2.96
CA PRO A 463 8.78 17.71 3.02
C PRO A 463 7.57 16.78 2.79
N GLN A 464 7.77 15.48 2.53
CA GLN A 464 6.68 14.53 2.24
C GLN A 464 5.76 14.34 3.45
N GLY A 465 6.31 14.55 4.65
CA GLY A 465 5.58 14.53 5.91
C GLY A 465 5.19 13.12 6.33
N PRO A 466 4.54 12.98 7.51
CA PRO A 466 4.04 11.67 7.94
C PRO A 466 3.06 11.12 6.89
N LEU A 467 3.38 9.92 6.40
CA LEU A 467 2.67 9.27 5.31
C LEU A 467 2.15 7.91 5.78
N TRP A 468 0.91 7.61 5.41
CA TRP A 468 0.33 6.28 5.48
C TRP A 468 0.24 5.64 4.09
N ILE A 469 0.37 4.32 4.04
CA ILE A 469 -0.04 3.50 2.90
C ILE A 469 -1.22 2.64 3.38
N LEU A 470 -2.38 2.80 2.74
CA LEU A 470 -3.60 2.07 3.02
C LEU A 470 -3.71 0.92 2.03
N GLY A 471 -3.22 -0.25 2.42
CA GLY A 471 -3.23 -1.48 1.62
C GLY A 471 -4.50 -2.32 1.75
N ASP A 472 -4.42 -3.58 1.29
CA ASP A 472 -5.53 -4.55 1.29
C ASP A 472 -6.22 -4.77 2.64
N VAL A 473 -5.50 -4.58 3.76
CA VAL A 473 -6.11 -4.62 5.10
C VAL A 473 -7.22 -3.58 5.24
N PHE A 474 -7.01 -2.36 4.72
CA PHE A 474 -8.03 -1.31 4.72
C PHE A 474 -9.02 -1.50 3.56
N LEU A 475 -8.51 -1.74 2.35
CA LEU A 475 -9.32 -1.89 1.13
C LEU A 475 -10.26 -3.11 1.15
N GLY A 476 -9.95 -4.13 1.93
CA GLY A 476 -10.84 -5.26 2.14
C GLY A 476 -11.92 -5.03 3.19
N ALA A 477 -11.75 -4.06 4.09
CA ALA A 477 -12.81 -3.61 5.00
C ALA A 477 -13.71 -2.55 4.34
N TYR A 478 -13.15 -1.78 3.40
CA TYR A 478 -13.83 -0.66 2.77
C TYR A 478 -13.77 -0.73 1.25
N HIS A 479 -14.93 -0.91 0.63
CA HIS A 479 -15.08 -0.73 -0.81
C HIS A 479 -14.61 0.66 -1.21
N THR A 480 -13.77 0.72 -2.23
CA THR A 480 -13.06 1.94 -2.60
C THR A 480 -13.37 2.34 -4.04
N VAL A 481 -13.77 3.59 -4.25
CA VAL A 481 -14.01 4.20 -5.57
C VAL A 481 -12.92 5.21 -5.86
N PHE A 482 -12.22 5.03 -6.97
CA PHE A 482 -11.23 5.97 -7.49
C PHE A 482 -11.91 6.81 -8.59
N ASP A 483 -12.33 8.01 -8.23
CA ASP A 483 -13.06 8.92 -9.12
C ASP A 483 -12.05 9.86 -9.80
N PHE A 484 -11.54 9.38 -10.94
CA PHE A 484 -10.58 10.11 -11.77
C PHE A 484 -11.19 11.40 -12.34
N GLY A 485 -12.47 11.36 -12.74
CA GLY A 485 -13.17 12.51 -13.29
C GLY A 485 -13.22 13.71 -12.34
N ASN A 486 -13.48 13.45 -11.05
CA ASN A 486 -13.60 14.48 -10.01
C ASN A 486 -12.39 14.58 -9.09
N HIS A 487 -11.30 13.86 -9.36
CA HIS A 487 -10.06 13.84 -8.56
C HIS A 487 -10.32 13.58 -7.06
N ARG A 488 -11.03 12.50 -6.75
CA ARG A 488 -11.41 12.13 -5.37
C ARG A 488 -11.45 10.62 -5.18
N ILE A 489 -11.39 10.18 -3.93
CA ILE A 489 -11.52 8.77 -3.55
C ILE A 489 -12.70 8.63 -2.59
N GLY A 490 -13.54 7.61 -2.79
CA GLY A 490 -14.72 7.32 -1.97
C GLY A 490 -14.60 6.00 -1.23
N PHE A 491 -14.93 5.98 0.06
CA PHE A 491 -14.90 4.77 0.89
C PHE A 491 -16.28 4.46 1.47
N ALA A 492 -16.73 3.21 1.36
CA ALA A 492 -17.93 2.68 2.02
C ALA A 492 -17.61 1.33 2.65
N GLU A 493 -18.39 0.89 3.64
CA GLU A 493 -18.22 -0.43 4.25
C GLU A 493 -18.37 -1.52 3.17
N ALA A 494 -17.42 -2.46 3.08
CA ALA A 494 -17.52 -3.57 2.15
C ALA A 494 -18.66 -4.52 2.55
N ALA A 495 -19.33 -5.11 1.56
CA ALA A 495 -20.49 -5.99 1.79
C ALA A 495 -20.14 -7.31 2.48
#